data_AF-A0A6I2X1B6-F1
#
_entry.id   AF-A0A6I2X1B6-F1
#
_cell.length_a   1.000
_cell.length_b   1.000
_cell.length_c   1.000
_cell.angle_alpha   90.00
_cell.angle_beta   90.00
_cell.angle_gamma   90.00
#
_symmetry.space_group_name_H-M   'P 1'
#
loop_
_entity.id
_entity.type
_entity.pdbx_description
1 polymer ?
#
loop_
_entity_poly.entity_id
_entity_poly.type
_entity_poly.pdbx_seq_one_letter_code
_entity_poly.pdbx_strand_id
1 'polypeptide(L)'
;MHVIIKRLIRRSTDERGAAGTIFAVLLGFGVILALATLVVDVGQILTEKRVLQNSADAASLALGQRCAKNLSNCSTSATATNGAAPTIATIVNGNSPDNASKVDTICGYAYRSGSAGSNGLSSCNALTTKDYDCDTNLQSPTFQFARIYTSTKTKSGGGALTMYFAKALSGGATYANGVTVHSCSQVYWGAETSTSEVKLPIAISVCNYLNLGFSSMYPDSSATCTNKRTLSGATVSGTRTGVVGFWCSGVRCPTWTDQSCATSHSMAIGDVLEYVTPTSTKALCTGLTNKIRDALFAQRDQTLTIPVYKDIPSATAGSAVEVVSFARFTLSAFAMNNTLYKGTTYVASDYASWKPNTCINLCIAGKFSSQLSVGGQLDSTGTVPNLGLQVLRLVP
;
A
#
# COMPACT_ATOMS: atom_id res chain seq x y z
N MET A 1 -91.02 29.25 31.62
CA MET A 1 -89.83 28.45 31.98
C MET A 1 -89.44 27.38 30.94
N HIS A 2 -90.08 27.29 29.76
CA HIS A 2 -89.80 26.24 28.76
C HIS A 2 -88.94 26.70 27.55
N VAL A 3 -88.70 28.00 27.40
CA VAL A 3 -87.97 28.56 26.23
C VAL A 3 -86.46 28.71 26.50
N ILE A 4 -86.04 28.84 27.76
CA ILE A 4 -84.63 29.03 28.14
C ILE A 4 -83.85 27.71 28.03
N ILE A 5 -84.49 26.56 28.30
CA ILE A 5 -83.84 25.24 28.25
C ILE A 5 -83.50 24.82 26.80
N LYS A 6 -84.33 25.21 25.81
CA LYS A 6 -84.07 24.86 24.39
C LYS A 6 -82.89 25.63 23.76
N ARG A 7 -82.46 26.76 24.33
CA ARG A 7 -81.30 27.54 23.81
C ARG A 7 -79.95 27.01 24.32
N LEU A 8 -79.92 26.32 25.46
CA LEU A 8 -78.68 25.74 25.99
C LEU A 8 -78.30 24.41 25.33
N ILE A 9 -79.29 23.64 24.85
CA ILE A 9 -79.07 22.33 24.22
C ILE A 9 -78.51 22.47 22.78
N ARG A 10 -78.75 23.60 22.10
CA ARG A 10 -78.25 23.85 20.73
C ARG A 10 -76.78 24.28 20.66
N ARG A 11 -76.13 24.57 21.79
CA ARG A 11 -74.71 24.99 21.85
C ARG A 11 -73.74 23.82 22.10
N SER A 12 -74.24 22.70 22.60
CA SER A 12 -73.45 21.48 22.88
C SER A 12 -73.13 20.64 21.63
N THR A 13 -73.76 20.94 20.48
CA THR A 13 -73.55 20.21 19.22
C THR A 13 -72.42 20.77 18.36
N ASP A 14 -71.87 21.94 18.71
CA ASP A 14 -70.79 22.61 17.95
C ASP A 14 -69.37 22.17 18.38
N GLU A 15 -69.21 21.58 19.57
CA GLU A 15 -67.88 21.19 20.09
C GLU A 15 -67.34 19.88 19.49
N ARG A 16 -68.16 19.12 18.76
CA ARG A 16 -67.72 17.89 18.09
C ARG A 16 -66.66 18.17 17.01
N GLY A 17 -66.70 19.35 16.38
CA GLY A 17 -65.67 19.81 15.45
C GLY A 17 -64.36 20.19 16.15
N ALA A 18 -64.45 20.88 17.30
CA ALA A 18 -63.29 21.28 18.09
C ALA A 18 -62.54 20.09 18.72
N ALA A 19 -63.28 19.08 19.20
CA ALA A 19 -62.67 17.84 19.69
C ALA A 19 -61.96 17.08 18.55
N GLY A 20 -62.53 17.08 17.35
CA GLY A 20 -61.93 16.46 16.16
C GLY A 20 -60.62 17.12 15.73
N THR A 21 -60.55 18.45 15.74
CA THR A 21 -59.31 19.18 15.39
C THR A 21 -58.22 18.99 16.43
N ILE A 22 -58.55 19.02 17.73
CA ILE A 22 -57.58 18.73 18.79
C ILE A 22 -57.04 17.31 18.67
N PHE A 23 -57.91 16.33 18.41
CA PHE A 23 -57.49 14.95 18.20
C PHE A 23 -56.57 14.80 16.98
N ALA A 24 -56.93 15.45 15.86
CA ALA A 24 -56.11 15.43 14.66
C ALA A 24 -54.72 16.08 14.88
N VAL A 25 -54.66 17.18 15.62
CA VAL A 25 -53.39 17.85 15.98
C VAL A 25 -52.54 16.97 16.89
N LEU A 26 -53.13 16.36 17.92
CA LEU A 26 -52.40 15.48 18.84
C LEU A 26 -51.88 14.22 18.15
N LEU A 27 -52.71 13.60 17.29
CA LEU A 27 -52.30 12.44 16.51
C LEU A 27 -51.20 12.83 15.51
N GLY A 28 -51.37 13.93 14.79
CA GLY A 28 -50.35 14.44 13.86
C GLY A 28 -49.03 14.76 14.56
N PHE A 29 -49.07 15.42 15.71
CA PHE A 29 -47.88 15.71 16.52
C PHE A 29 -47.22 14.43 17.03
N GLY A 30 -48.01 13.45 17.49
CA GLY A 30 -47.52 12.15 17.94
C GLY A 30 -46.78 11.39 16.83
N VAL A 31 -47.30 11.42 15.60
CA VAL A 31 -46.63 10.81 14.44
C VAL A 31 -45.30 11.52 14.13
N ILE A 32 -45.26 12.85 14.15
CA ILE A 32 -44.03 13.62 13.92
C ILE A 32 -42.98 13.29 14.98
N LEU A 33 -43.37 13.21 16.26
CA LEU A 33 -42.47 12.80 17.34
C LEU A 33 -41.96 11.36 17.15
N ALA A 34 -42.82 10.43 16.78
CA ALA A 34 -42.43 9.05 16.52
C ALA A 34 -41.42 8.92 15.36
N LEU A 35 -41.55 9.75 14.33
CA LEU A 35 -40.57 9.81 13.24
C LEU A 35 -39.26 10.47 13.69
N ALA A 36 -39.34 11.54 14.49
CA ALA A 36 -38.16 12.23 15.01
C ALA A 36 -37.29 11.31 15.87
N THR A 37 -37.90 10.46 16.72
CA THR A 37 -37.15 9.52 17.55
C THR A 37 -36.46 8.42 16.72
N LEU A 38 -37.13 7.91 15.68
CA LEU A 38 -36.53 6.96 14.74
C LEU A 38 -35.31 7.57 14.03
N VAL A 39 -35.42 8.83 13.59
CA VAL A 39 -34.31 9.54 12.94
C VAL A 39 -33.09 9.67 13.85
N VAL A 40 -33.29 9.89 15.15
CA VAL A 40 -32.17 9.97 16.11
C VAL A 40 -31.44 8.64 16.24
N ASP A 41 -32.16 7.53 16.44
CA ASP A 41 -31.55 6.21 16.59
C ASP A 41 -30.83 5.77 15.29
N VAL A 42 -31.46 5.97 14.12
CA VAL A 42 -30.83 5.68 12.82
C VAL A 42 -29.62 6.59 12.58
N GLY A 43 -29.72 7.87 12.95
CA GLY A 43 -28.61 8.82 12.85
C GLY A 43 -27.38 8.37 13.66
N GLN A 44 -27.59 7.81 14.86
CA GLN A 44 -26.52 7.25 15.67
C GLN A 44 -25.84 6.05 15.00
N ILE A 45 -26.62 5.11 14.44
CA ILE A 45 -26.09 3.95 13.70
C ILE A 45 -25.28 4.41 12.48
N LEU A 46 -25.80 5.34 11.69
CA LEU A 46 -25.13 5.82 10.48
C LEU A 46 -23.85 6.59 10.80
N THR A 47 -23.84 7.34 11.90
CA THR A 47 -22.64 8.03 12.38
C THR A 47 -21.57 7.03 12.80
N GLU A 48 -21.94 6.02 13.59
CA GLU A 48 -21.05 4.95 14.01
C GLU A 48 -20.49 4.18 12.81
N LYS A 49 -21.32 3.85 11.81
CA LYS A 49 -20.89 3.17 10.59
C LYS A 49 -19.79 3.94 9.86
N ARG A 50 -19.92 5.27 9.75
CA ARG A 50 -18.88 6.13 9.14
C ARG A 50 -17.60 6.16 9.94
N VAL A 51 -17.71 6.24 11.27
CA VAL A 51 -16.54 6.19 12.17
C VAL A 51 -15.79 4.87 12.01
N LEU A 52 -16.51 3.75 12.02
CA LEU A 52 -15.93 2.41 11.85
C LEU A 52 -15.29 2.22 10.49
N GLN A 53 -15.89 2.77 9.41
CA GLN A 53 -15.31 2.74 8.07
C GLN A 53 -14.00 3.51 8.01
N ASN A 54 -13.99 4.75 8.48
CA ASN A 54 -12.76 5.56 8.52
C ASN A 54 -11.66 4.88 9.34
N SER A 55 -12.03 4.29 10.48
CA SER A 55 -11.11 3.53 11.33
C SER A 55 -10.56 2.27 10.63
N ALA A 56 -11.40 1.53 9.92
CA ALA A 56 -11.00 0.36 9.14
C ALA A 56 -10.09 0.73 7.97
N ASP A 57 -10.39 1.81 7.26
CA ASP A 57 -9.61 2.34 6.14
C ASP A 57 -8.20 2.78 6.60
N ALA A 58 -8.14 3.56 7.68
CA ALA A 58 -6.88 4.02 8.27
C ALA A 58 -6.02 2.84 8.76
N ALA A 59 -6.64 1.87 9.42
CA ALA A 59 -5.98 0.66 9.88
C ALA A 59 -5.45 -0.20 8.72
N SER A 60 -6.25 -0.35 7.66
CA SER A 60 -5.89 -1.14 6.47
C SER A 60 -4.71 -0.49 5.77
N LEU A 61 -4.77 0.82 5.52
CA LEU A 61 -3.68 1.57 4.92
C LEU A 61 -2.40 1.46 5.75
N ALA A 62 -2.48 1.65 7.07
CA ALA A 62 -1.31 1.56 7.94
C ALA A 62 -0.70 0.15 7.97
N LEU A 63 -1.54 -0.90 7.99
CA LEU A 63 -1.08 -2.29 7.91
C LEU A 63 -0.39 -2.57 6.57
N GLY A 64 -1.03 -2.20 5.46
CA GLY A 64 -0.47 -2.36 4.13
C GLY A 64 0.85 -1.60 3.95
N GLN A 65 0.98 -0.39 4.52
CA GLN A 65 2.23 0.37 4.51
C GLN A 65 3.36 -0.36 5.26
N ARG A 66 3.05 -0.98 6.40
CA ARG A 66 4.03 -1.75 7.17
C ARG A 66 4.47 -2.99 6.41
N CYS A 67 3.50 -3.75 5.89
CA CYS A 67 3.77 -4.96 5.14
C CYS A 67 4.58 -4.68 3.86
N ALA A 68 4.24 -3.63 3.13
CA ALA A 68 4.95 -3.20 1.94
C ALA A 68 6.41 -2.81 2.21
N LYS A 69 6.64 -2.05 3.29
CA LYS A 69 8.00 -1.58 3.66
C LYS A 69 8.85 -2.70 4.25
N ASN A 70 8.29 -3.53 5.12
CA ASN A 70 9.02 -4.63 5.71
C ASN A 70 8.09 -5.79 6.02
N LEU A 71 8.26 -6.88 5.28
CA LEU A 71 7.48 -8.10 5.44
C LEU A 71 7.61 -8.71 6.85
N SER A 72 8.71 -8.49 7.56
CA SER A 72 8.83 -8.94 8.96
C SER A 72 7.89 -8.21 9.91
N ASN A 73 7.42 -7.02 9.52
CA ASN A 73 6.49 -6.18 10.28
C ASN A 73 5.05 -6.39 9.82
N CYS A 74 4.82 -7.29 8.87
CA CYS A 74 3.50 -7.71 8.46
C CYS A 74 3.01 -8.75 9.45
N SER A 75 2.46 -8.33 10.60
CA SER A 75 1.81 -9.24 11.52
C SER A 75 0.54 -8.61 12.10
N THR A 76 -0.41 -9.47 12.49
CA THR A 76 -1.61 -9.03 13.23
C THR A 76 -1.27 -8.50 14.63
N SER A 77 -0.07 -8.83 15.13
CA SER A 77 0.43 -8.52 16.47
C SER A 77 1.84 -7.96 16.37
N ALA A 78 1.99 -6.69 16.01
CA ALA A 78 3.29 -6.03 16.08
C ALA A 78 3.34 -5.20 17.37
N THR A 79 3.69 -5.87 18.47
CA THR A 79 4.06 -5.24 19.73
C THR A 79 5.10 -4.16 19.44
N ALA A 80 4.82 -2.94 19.89
CA ALA A 80 5.74 -1.84 19.71
C ALA A 80 7.00 -2.08 20.56
N THR A 81 8.15 -2.33 19.95
CA THR A 81 9.43 -2.25 20.66
C THR A 81 10.24 -1.07 20.10
N ASN A 82 10.58 -0.15 21.00
CA ASN A 82 11.56 0.93 20.87
C ASN A 82 11.46 1.78 19.59
N GLY A 83 10.48 2.71 19.57
CA GLY A 83 10.21 3.61 18.43
C GLY A 83 9.20 3.06 17.41
N ALA A 84 8.52 1.96 17.76
CA ALA A 84 7.66 1.21 16.86
C ALA A 84 6.28 1.85 16.60
N ALA A 85 5.81 1.65 15.37
CA ALA A 85 4.53 2.15 14.90
C ALA A 85 3.34 1.63 15.74
N PRO A 86 2.26 2.42 15.95
CA PRO A 86 1.14 2.10 16.85
C PRO A 86 0.48 0.75 16.52
N THR A 87 -0.04 -0.01 17.48
CA THR A 87 -0.75 -1.27 17.13
C THR A 87 -1.96 -1.00 16.21
N ILE A 88 -2.41 -1.97 15.42
CA ILE A 88 -3.60 -1.79 14.57
C ILE A 88 -4.83 -1.41 15.41
N ALA A 89 -4.97 -1.98 16.61
CA ALA A 89 -6.02 -1.59 17.56
C ALA A 89 -5.87 -0.13 18.02
N THR A 90 -4.65 0.37 18.25
CA THR A 90 -4.41 1.78 18.58
C THR A 90 -4.82 2.70 17.44
N ILE A 91 -4.58 2.31 16.19
CA ILE A 91 -5.00 3.08 15.00
C ILE A 91 -6.52 3.11 14.90
N VAL A 92 -7.19 1.95 15.02
CA VAL A 92 -8.65 1.86 14.99
C VAL A 92 -9.28 2.70 16.10
N ASN A 93 -8.79 2.59 17.33
CA ASN A 93 -9.29 3.42 18.43
C ASN A 93 -9.02 4.91 18.15
N GLY A 94 -7.79 5.30 17.80
CA GLY A 94 -7.41 6.70 17.60
C GLY A 94 -8.08 7.41 16.41
N ASN A 95 -8.69 6.67 15.47
CA ASN A 95 -9.49 7.24 14.38
C ASN A 95 -10.98 7.35 14.72
N SER A 96 -11.35 7.05 15.97
CA SER A 96 -12.71 7.21 16.49
C SER A 96 -12.77 8.45 17.40
N PRO A 97 -13.81 9.32 17.30
CA PRO A 97 -13.91 10.53 18.12
C PRO A 97 -13.87 10.28 19.63
N ASP A 98 -14.27 9.08 20.04
CA ASP A 98 -14.34 8.65 21.42
C ASP A 98 -13.18 7.74 21.85
N ASN A 99 -12.21 7.51 20.97
CA ASN A 99 -11.13 6.54 21.11
C ASN A 99 -11.59 5.10 21.35
N ALA A 100 -12.79 4.73 20.88
CA ALA A 100 -13.34 3.41 21.07
C ALA A 100 -13.84 2.82 19.74
N SER A 101 -13.11 1.82 19.26
CA SER A 101 -13.54 0.94 18.18
C SER A 101 -12.82 -0.40 18.30
N LYS A 102 -13.47 -1.48 17.92
CA LYS A 102 -12.91 -2.82 18.04
C LYS A 102 -12.40 -3.31 16.69
N VAL A 103 -11.27 -4.00 16.70
CA VAL A 103 -10.83 -4.85 15.59
C VAL A 103 -11.43 -6.23 15.82
N ASP A 104 -12.25 -6.72 14.90
CA ASP A 104 -12.83 -8.06 14.96
C ASP A 104 -11.88 -9.10 14.38
N THR A 105 -11.33 -8.83 13.20
CA THR A 105 -10.49 -9.76 12.48
C THR A 105 -9.54 -9.00 11.57
N ILE A 106 -8.30 -9.49 11.51
CA ILE A 106 -7.31 -9.08 10.51
C ILE A 106 -6.95 -10.36 9.75
N CYS A 107 -7.05 -10.32 8.43
CA CYS A 107 -6.66 -11.43 7.58
C CYS A 107 -6.05 -10.90 6.28
N GLY A 108 -5.47 -11.76 5.45
CA GLY A 108 -4.94 -11.36 4.16
C GLY A 108 -3.98 -12.38 3.57
N TYR A 109 -3.21 -11.89 2.61
CA TYR A 109 -2.10 -12.60 2.00
C TYR A 109 -0.89 -11.67 1.92
N ALA A 110 0.18 -12.03 2.61
CA ALA A 110 1.47 -11.39 2.50
C ALA A 110 2.55 -12.45 2.34
N TYR A 111 3.34 -12.34 1.28
CA TYR A 111 4.40 -13.29 1.00
C TYR A 111 5.63 -12.94 1.84
N ARG A 112 6.20 -13.91 2.56
CA ARG A 112 7.49 -13.76 3.22
C ARG A 112 8.50 -14.70 2.56
N SER A 113 9.58 -14.14 2.04
CA SER A 113 10.69 -14.89 1.45
C SER A 113 11.13 -16.04 2.37
N GLY A 114 10.97 -17.29 1.92
CA GLY A 114 11.38 -18.49 2.66
C GLY A 114 10.25 -19.35 3.24
N SER A 115 8.96 -19.02 3.05
CA SER A 115 7.89 -19.98 3.32
C SER A 115 6.72 -19.83 2.35
N ALA A 116 6.15 -20.95 1.93
CA ALA A 116 4.93 -20.99 1.15
C ALA A 116 3.73 -20.86 2.10
N GLY A 117 2.90 -19.83 1.92
CA GLY A 117 1.74 -19.58 2.78
C GLY A 117 1.94 -18.44 3.78
N SER A 118 0.80 -17.95 4.30
CA SER A 118 0.58 -16.82 5.20
C SER A 118 1.66 -16.63 6.26
N ASN A 119 2.66 -15.82 5.97
CA ASN A 119 3.74 -15.51 6.91
C ASN A 119 3.62 -14.08 7.41
N GLY A 120 2.52 -13.83 8.10
CA GLY A 120 2.24 -12.56 8.75
C GLY A 120 0.76 -12.33 9.07
N LEU A 121 -0.09 -12.62 8.10
CA LEU A 121 -1.55 -12.48 8.19
C LEU A 121 -2.20 -13.85 8.06
N SER A 122 -3.24 -14.13 8.83
CA SER A 122 -4.08 -15.32 8.62
C SER A 122 -4.84 -15.22 7.30
N SER A 123 -5.14 -16.34 6.67
CA SER A 123 -5.95 -16.35 5.44
C SER A 123 -7.35 -15.79 5.69
N CYS A 124 -7.87 -15.00 4.75
CA CYS A 124 -9.23 -14.52 4.83
C CYS A 124 -10.24 -15.61 4.47
N ASN A 125 -11.33 -15.67 5.24
CA ASN A 125 -12.53 -16.42 4.83
C ASN A 125 -13.15 -15.79 3.57
N ALA A 126 -13.88 -16.60 2.81
CA ALA A 126 -14.72 -16.10 1.73
C ALA A 126 -15.75 -15.10 2.28
N LEU A 127 -16.09 -14.09 1.49
CA LEU A 127 -17.15 -13.14 1.84
C LEU A 127 -18.49 -13.87 1.98
N THR A 128 -19.28 -13.46 2.95
CA THR A 128 -20.54 -14.10 3.34
C THR A 128 -21.77 -13.37 2.82
N THR A 129 -21.60 -12.39 1.91
CA THR A 129 -22.66 -11.50 1.37
C THR A 129 -23.39 -10.67 2.42
N LYS A 130 -22.82 -10.51 3.62
CA LYS A 130 -23.43 -9.70 4.68
C LYS A 130 -23.18 -8.22 4.43
N ASP A 131 -24.06 -7.35 4.93
CA ASP A 131 -24.01 -5.89 4.74
C ASP A 131 -22.75 -5.19 5.28
N TYR A 132 -21.90 -5.92 6.01
CA TYR A 132 -20.63 -5.44 6.55
C TYR A 132 -19.41 -6.11 5.92
N ASP A 133 -19.61 -7.04 4.98
CA ASP A 133 -18.52 -7.55 4.16
C ASP A 133 -18.03 -6.45 3.21
N CYS A 134 -16.74 -6.47 2.90
CA CYS A 134 -16.18 -5.58 1.87
C CYS A 134 -16.79 -5.91 0.50
N ASP A 135 -16.80 -4.95 -0.41
CA ASP A 135 -17.46 -5.10 -1.71
C ASP A 135 -16.75 -6.12 -2.61
N THR A 136 -15.42 -6.19 -2.51
CA THR A 136 -14.60 -7.07 -3.36
C THR A 136 -13.96 -8.20 -2.54
N ASN A 137 -14.06 -9.43 -3.03
CA ASN A 137 -13.31 -10.55 -2.47
C ASN A 137 -11.91 -10.63 -3.07
N LEU A 138 -10.94 -9.91 -2.49
CA LEU A 138 -9.55 -10.06 -2.90
C LEU A 138 -9.00 -11.45 -2.56
N GLN A 139 -8.41 -12.09 -3.56
CA GLN A 139 -7.70 -13.36 -3.47
C GLN A 139 -6.42 -13.24 -4.27
N SER A 140 -5.32 -13.85 -3.83
CA SER A 140 -4.02 -13.66 -4.47
C SER A 140 -3.10 -14.87 -4.34
N PRO A 141 -2.21 -15.07 -5.34
CA PRO A 141 -0.79 -14.85 -5.03
C PRO A 141 -0.05 -13.80 -5.89
N THR A 142 -0.70 -13.13 -6.85
CA THR A 142 -0.06 -12.13 -7.73
C THR A 142 0.25 -10.78 -7.04
N PHE A 143 -0.61 -10.35 -6.13
CA PHE A 143 -0.45 -9.18 -5.27
C PHE A 143 -0.51 -9.56 -3.79
N GLN A 144 -0.32 -8.61 -2.90
CA GLN A 144 -0.49 -8.84 -1.47
C GLN A 144 -1.66 -7.99 -0.99
N PHE A 145 -2.38 -8.47 0.01
CA PHE A 145 -3.53 -7.74 0.54
C PHE A 145 -3.74 -8.02 2.02
N ALA A 146 -4.42 -7.09 2.67
CA ALA A 146 -4.93 -7.23 4.02
C ALA A 146 -6.37 -6.76 4.08
N ARG A 147 -7.17 -7.42 4.91
CA ARG A 147 -8.56 -7.10 5.19
C ARG A 147 -8.71 -6.94 6.70
N ILE A 148 -9.42 -5.89 7.09
CA ILE A 148 -9.69 -5.59 8.49
C ILE A 148 -11.19 -5.42 8.65
N TYR A 149 -11.73 -6.13 9.64
CA TYR A 149 -13.10 -5.93 10.11
C TYR A 149 -13.07 -5.15 11.43
N THR A 150 -13.90 -4.13 11.52
CA THR A 150 -14.10 -3.34 12.74
C THR A 150 -15.54 -3.45 13.23
N SER A 151 -15.73 -3.27 14.54
CA SER A 151 -17.06 -3.19 15.15
C SER A 151 -17.14 -2.15 16.25
N THR A 152 -18.38 -1.77 16.56
CA THR A 152 -18.71 -0.86 17.64
C THR A 152 -18.04 -1.27 18.95
N LYS A 153 -17.42 -0.28 19.59
CA LYS A 153 -16.98 -0.36 20.98
C LYS A 153 -17.30 0.97 21.64
N THR A 154 -17.95 0.93 22.79
CA THR A 154 -18.22 2.15 23.57
C THR A 154 -17.05 2.45 24.50
N LYS A 155 -16.94 3.69 24.99
CA LYS A 155 -15.97 4.07 26.04
C LYS A 155 -16.08 3.23 27.31
N SER A 156 -17.27 2.73 27.63
CA SER A 156 -17.49 1.82 28.77
C SER A 156 -17.06 0.37 28.50
N GLY A 157 -16.57 0.08 27.29
CA GLY A 157 -16.15 -1.25 26.85
C GLY A 157 -17.27 -2.12 26.27
N GLY A 158 -18.49 -1.60 26.14
CA GLY A 158 -19.63 -2.30 25.55
C GLY A 158 -19.48 -2.47 24.03
N GLY A 159 -19.97 -3.58 23.49
CA GLY A 159 -19.88 -3.90 22.05
C GLY A 159 -21.09 -3.49 21.22
N ALA A 160 -21.99 -2.66 21.77
CA ALA A 160 -23.24 -2.32 21.12
C ALA A 160 -23.68 -0.90 21.47
N LEU A 161 -24.29 -0.23 20.49
CA LEU A 161 -24.96 1.05 20.66
C LEU A 161 -26.30 0.85 21.34
N THR A 162 -26.56 1.60 22.40
CA THR A 162 -27.90 1.68 22.98
C THR A 162 -28.80 2.48 22.05
N MET A 163 -29.95 1.89 21.69
CA MET A 163 -31.01 2.56 20.93
C MET A 163 -32.05 3.07 21.90
N TYR A 164 -31.90 4.32 22.34
CA TYR A 164 -32.66 4.87 23.46
C TYR A 164 -34.17 4.86 23.18
N PHE A 165 -34.57 5.26 21.97
CA PHE A 165 -35.99 5.39 21.65
C PHE A 165 -36.59 4.07 21.16
N ALA A 166 -35.88 3.31 20.34
CA ALA A 166 -36.35 2.00 19.86
C ALA A 166 -36.49 1.01 21.02
N LYS A 167 -35.59 1.06 22.02
CA LYS A 167 -35.72 0.29 23.26
C LYS A 167 -36.95 0.73 24.06
N ALA A 168 -37.22 2.04 24.14
CA ALA A 168 -38.42 2.55 24.83
C ALA A 168 -39.72 2.16 24.11
N LEU A 169 -39.80 2.29 22.78
CA LEU A 169 -40.99 1.97 21.98
C LEU A 169 -41.30 0.46 21.95
N SER A 170 -40.28 -0.40 21.94
CA SER A 170 -40.45 -1.87 21.90
C SER A 170 -40.71 -2.51 23.27
N GLY A 171 -40.88 -1.71 24.33
CA GLY A 171 -41.02 -2.23 25.71
C GLY A 171 -39.75 -2.92 26.22
N GLY A 172 -38.59 -2.59 25.65
CA GLY A 172 -37.28 -3.03 26.13
C GLY A 172 -36.78 -4.38 25.61
N ALA A 173 -37.65 -5.21 25.00
CA ALA A 173 -37.30 -6.58 24.63
C ALA A 173 -36.47 -6.68 23.33
N THR A 174 -36.88 -5.99 22.26
CA THR A 174 -36.27 -6.12 20.92
C THR A 174 -34.87 -5.52 20.82
N TYR A 175 -34.55 -4.51 21.64
CA TYR A 175 -33.26 -3.82 21.66
C TYR A 175 -32.60 -3.85 23.04
N ALA A 176 -32.88 -4.88 23.84
CA ALA A 176 -32.34 -5.03 25.19
C ALA A 176 -30.81 -4.92 25.22
N ASN A 177 -30.16 -5.55 24.22
CA ASN A 177 -28.72 -5.71 24.07
C ASN A 177 -28.07 -4.65 23.15
N GLY A 178 -28.84 -3.70 22.62
CA GLY A 178 -28.36 -2.70 21.67
C GLY A 178 -28.10 -3.25 20.26
N VAL A 179 -27.41 -2.44 19.44
CA VAL A 179 -27.07 -2.74 18.05
C VAL A 179 -25.55 -2.64 17.87
N THR A 180 -24.92 -3.70 17.38
CA THR A 180 -23.51 -3.68 16.97
C THR A 180 -23.41 -3.31 15.49
N VAL A 181 -22.64 -2.28 15.18
CA VAL A 181 -22.33 -1.89 13.81
C VAL A 181 -20.98 -2.51 13.45
N HIS A 182 -20.84 -2.94 12.20
CA HIS A 182 -19.62 -3.50 11.65
C HIS A 182 -19.22 -2.74 10.37
N SER A 183 -17.92 -2.77 10.07
CA SER A 183 -17.36 -2.28 8.81
C SER A 183 -16.20 -3.18 8.36
N CYS A 184 -15.93 -3.18 7.07
CA CYS A 184 -14.82 -3.87 6.44
C CYS A 184 -14.04 -2.87 5.59
N SER A 185 -12.73 -3.02 5.58
CA SER A 185 -11.85 -2.34 4.63
C SER A 185 -10.76 -3.29 4.16
N GLN A 186 -10.34 -3.10 2.92
CA GLN A 186 -9.22 -3.83 2.33
C GLN A 186 -8.15 -2.89 1.82
N VAL A 187 -6.92 -3.40 1.81
CA VAL A 187 -5.81 -2.76 1.12
C VAL A 187 -5.07 -3.84 0.33
N TYR A 188 -4.60 -3.49 -0.86
CA TYR A 188 -3.66 -4.32 -1.59
C TYR A 188 -2.41 -3.55 -1.99
N TRP A 189 -1.31 -4.27 -2.11
CA TRP A 189 -0.02 -3.75 -2.54
C TRP A 189 0.74 -4.76 -3.41
N GLY A 190 1.65 -4.27 -4.22
CA GLY A 190 2.28 -5.05 -5.28
C GLY A 190 3.23 -4.22 -6.11
N ALA A 191 3.75 -4.82 -7.18
CA ALA A 191 4.70 -4.15 -8.07
C ALA A 191 4.08 -2.92 -8.74
N GLU A 192 4.88 -1.87 -8.89
CA GLU A 192 4.51 -0.68 -9.67
C GLU A 192 4.76 -0.89 -11.17
N THR A 193 3.81 -0.51 -12.02
CA THR A 193 3.91 -0.57 -13.49
C THR A 193 4.11 0.79 -14.15
N SER A 194 4.05 1.87 -13.38
CA SER A 194 4.22 3.24 -13.89
C SER A 194 5.64 3.52 -14.37
N THR A 195 5.78 4.54 -15.21
CA THR A 195 7.08 5.08 -15.58
C THR A 195 7.82 5.60 -14.34
N SER A 196 9.11 5.32 -14.25
CA SER A 196 9.96 5.77 -13.15
C SER A 196 11.05 6.71 -13.61
N GLU A 197 11.41 7.65 -12.72
CA GLU A 197 12.50 8.59 -12.92
C GLU A 197 13.84 7.95 -12.56
N VAL A 198 14.74 7.86 -13.54
CA VAL A 198 16.07 7.24 -13.43
C VAL A 198 17.12 8.32 -13.63
N LYS A 199 18.06 8.43 -12.67
CA LYS A 199 19.07 9.51 -12.63
C LYS A 199 20.44 9.11 -13.16
N LEU A 200 20.69 7.82 -13.32
CA LEU A 200 21.97 7.29 -13.74
C LEU A 200 21.78 6.31 -14.91
N PRO A 201 22.68 6.29 -15.90
CA PRO A 201 22.63 5.36 -17.03
C PRO A 201 23.17 3.97 -16.64
N ILE A 202 22.74 3.47 -15.48
CA ILE A 202 23.11 2.14 -14.97
C ILE A 202 21.86 1.32 -14.68
N ALA A 203 21.91 0.04 -15.02
CA ALA A 203 20.87 -0.93 -14.71
C ALA A 203 21.48 -2.15 -14.04
N ILE A 204 20.68 -2.89 -13.27
CA ILE A 204 21.13 -4.06 -12.54
C ILE A 204 20.37 -5.30 -13.00
N SER A 205 21.03 -6.46 -13.03
CA SER A 205 20.32 -7.69 -13.35
C SER A 205 19.33 -8.05 -12.25
N VAL A 206 18.20 -8.63 -12.65
CA VAL A 206 17.26 -9.29 -11.74
C VAL A 206 17.91 -10.31 -10.80
N CYS A 207 19.07 -10.86 -11.19
CA CYS A 207 19.84 -11.79 -10.39
C CYS A 207 20.59 -11.17 -9.21
N ASN A 208 20.91 -9.88 -9.29
CA ASN A 208 21.64 -9.14 -8.26
C ASN A 208 20.72 -8.45 -7.26
N TYR A 209 19.42 -8.41 -7.56
CA TYR A 209 18.43 -7.95 -6.62
C TYR A 209 18.39 -8.86 -5.38
N LEU A 210 18.34 -8.22 -4.22
CA LEU A 210 18.06 -8.84 -2.93
C LEU A 210 16.78 -8.22 -2.39
N ASN A 211 15.93 -9.06 -1.76
CA ASN A 211 14.61 -8.65 -1.28
C ASN A 211 14.67 -7.37 -0.44
N LEU A 212 15.70 -7.18 0.40
CA LEU A 212 16.11 -5.92 1.04
C LEU A 212 17.56 -6.05 1.52
N GLY A 213 18.22 -4.93 1.82
CA GLY A 213 19.50 -4.91 2.55
C GLY A 213 20.72 -4.61 1.71
N PHE A 214 21.90 -4.81 2.30
CA PHE A 214 23.18 -4.45 1.71
C PHE A 214 23.56 -5.41 0.59
N SER A 215 23.99 -4.84 -0.55
CA SER A 215 24.46 -5.59 -1.70
C SER A 215 25.67 -4.89 -2.31
N SER A 216 26.60 -5.70 -2.79
CA SER A 216 27.67 -5.23 -3.67
C SER A 216 27.54 -5.93 -5.02
N MET A 217 27.77 -5.17 -6.09
CA MET A 217 27.57 -5.64 -7.45
C MET A 217 28.81 -5.35 -8.27
N TYR A 218 29.18 -6.35 -9.05
CA TYR A 218 30.30 -6.33 -9.99
C TYR A 218 29.78 -6.03 -11.40
N PRO A 219 30.68 -5.75 -12.36
CA PRO A 219 30.31 -5.63 -13.76
C PRO A 219 29.60 -6.90 -14.24
N ASP A 220 28.82 -6.75 -15.30
CA ASP A 220 28.11 -7.86 -15.90
C ASP A 220 29.01 -9.07 -16.22
N SER A 221 28.47 -10.25 -15.96
CA SER A 221 29.07 -11.55 -16.20
C SER A 221 27.98 -12.55 -16.61
N SER A 222 28.36 -13.54 -17.41
CA SER A 222 27.49 -14.62 -17.88
C SER A 222 27.20 -15.66 -16.80
N ALA A 223 26.72 -15.21 -15.64
CA ALA A 223 26.31 -16.06 -14.53
C ALA A 223 24.78 -16.13 -14.47
N THR A 224 24.26 -17.36 -14.39
CA THR A 224 22.82 -17.63 -14.31
C THR A 224 22.35 -17.58 -12.86
N CYS A 225 21.19 -16.95 -12.62
CA CYS A 225 20.43 -17.17 -11.40
C CYS A 225 19.13 -17.88 -11.71
N THR A 226 18.80 -18.86 -10.89
CA THR A 226 17.55 -19.60 -10.95
C THR A 226 16.82 -19.44 -9.63
N ASN A 227 15.50 -19.39 -9.68
CA ASN A 227 14.65 -19.43 -8.49
C ASN A 227 14.81 -18.27 -7.50
N LYS A 228 15.21 -17.08 -7.96
CA LYS A 228 15.20 -15.88 -7.11
C LYS A 228 13.74 -15.53 -6.78
N ARG A 229 13.43 -15.33 -5.51
CA ARG A 229 12.07 -14.99 -5.04
C ARG A 229 11.96 -13.48 -4.88
N THR A 230 10.93 -12.91 -5.49
CA THR A 230 10.54 -11.49 -5.35
C THR A 230 9.82 -11.24 -4.02
N LEU A 231 9.49 -9.98 -3.73
CA LEU A 231 8.70 -9.61 -2.54
C LEU A 231 7.24 -10.10 -2.59
N SER A 232 6.70 -10.42 -3.77
CA SER A 232 5.40 -11.08 -3.93
C SER A 232 5.49 -12.61 -3.94
N GLY A 233 6.70 -13.18 -3.91
CA GLY A 233 6.92 -14.62 -3.95
C GLY A 233 6.95 -15.23 -5.35
N ALA A 234 6.69 -14.41 -6.37
CA ALA A 234 6.97 -14.77 -7.75
C ALA A 234 8.45 -15.13 -7.92
N THR A 235 8.70 -16.06 -8.84
CA THR A 235 10.04 -16.54 -9.11
C THR A 235 10.60 -15.89 -10.35
N VAL A 236 11.81 -15.34 -10.24
CA VAL A 236 12.54 -14.74 -11.34
C VAL A 236 13.86 -15.48 -11.57
N SER A 237 14.24 -15.56 -12.84
CA SER A 237 15.50 -16.16 -13.28
C SER A 237 16.11 -15.26 -14.35
N GLY A 238 17.44 -15.32 -14.49
CA GLY A 238 18.19 -14.54 -15.47
C GLY A 238 19.46 -15.27 -15.85
N THR A 239 20.00 -14.97 -17.03
CA THR A 239 21.21 -15.60 -17.56
C THR A 239 22.47 -14.75 -17.37
N ARG A 240 22.30 -13.51 -16.89
CA ARG A 240 23.34 -12.57 -16.55
C ARG A 240 23.25 -12.07 -15.12
N THR A 241 24.38 -11.70 -14.55
CA THR A 241 24.46 -10.97 -13.28
C THR A 241 25.40 -9.80 -13.41
N GLY A 242 25.10 -8.71 -12.72
CA GLY A 242 25.98 -7.57 -12.52
C GLY A 242 25.27 -6.26 -12.81
N VAL A 243 26.08 -5.20 -12.80
CA VAL A 243 25.68 -3.85 -13.19
C VAL A 243 26.12 -3.62 -14.62
N VAL A 244 25.22 -3.02 -15.39
CA VAL A 244 25.48 -2.61 -16.77
C VAL A 244 25.35 -1.12 -16.87
N GLY A 245 26.27 -0.51 -17.61
CA GLY A 245 25.96 0.78 -18.21
C GLY A 245 25.10 0.53 -19.45
N PHE A 246 24.14 1.40 -19.68
CA PHE A 246 23.31 1.31 -20.86
C PHE A 246 23.27 2.62 -21.63
N TRP A 247 22.94 2.49 -22.90
CA TRP A 247 22.52 3.57 -23.76
C TRP A 247 21.22 3.12 -24.43
N CYS A 248 20.47 4.03 -25.04
CA CYS A 248 19.27 3.64 -25.78
C CYS A 248 19.23 4.38 -27.13
N SER A 249 19.02 3.67 -28.24
CA SER A 249 18.52 4.27 -29.47
C SER A 249 17.00 4.06 -29.56
N GLY A 250 16.22 5.13 -29.44
CA GLY A 250 14.77 5.04 -29.60
C GLY A 250 14.00 6.30 -29.20
N VAL A 251 12.74 6.39 -29.63
CA VAL A 251 11.82 7.52 -29.39
C VAL A 251 11.36 7.60 -27.92
N ARG A 252 11.54 6.54 -27.13
CA ARG A 252 11.02 6.40 -25.75
C ARG A 252 12.08 6.47 -24.64
N CYS A 253 13.37 6.48 -24.99
CA CYS A 253 14.46 6.63 -24.03
C CYS A 253 15.34 7.83 -24.42
N PRO A 254 15.74 8.67 -23.45
CA PRO A 254 16.47 9.89 -23.71
C PRO A 254 17.90 9.63 -24.16
N THR A 255 18.40 10.48 -25.07
CA THR A 255 19.79 10.50 -25.48
C THR A 255 20.66 11.04 -24.34
N TRP A 256 21.48 10.17 -23.75
CA TRP A 256 22.45 10.57 -22.73
C TRP A 256 23.63 11.30 -23.39
N THR A 257 23.60 12.63 -23.37
CA THR A 257 24.69 13.53 -23.73
C THR A 257 25.61 13.82 -22.52
N ASP A 258 26.77 14.44 -22.73
CA ASP A 258 27.66 14.87 -21.64
C ASP A 258 26.98 15.76 -20.59
N GLN A 259 25.98 16.53 -21.00
CA GLN A 259 25.22 17.42 -20.11
C GLN A 259 24.11 16.70 -19.34
N SER A 260 23.74 15.48 -19.74
CA SER A 260 22.61 14.73 -19.19
C SER A 260 23.03 13.45 -18.43
N CYS A 261 24.32 13.22 -18.21
CA CYS A 261 24.88 12.04 -17.53
C CYS A 261 24.37 11.81 -16.08
N ALA A 262 23.83 12.86 -15.45
CA ALA A 262 23.21 12.84 -14.13
C ALA A 262 21.81 13.46 -14.11
N THR A 263 21.19 13.67 -15.28
CA THR A 263 19.83 14.19 -15.34
C THR A 263 18.82 13.08 -15.25
N SER A 264 17.69 13.42 -14.67
CA SER A 264 16.55 12.54 -14.53
C SER A 264 15.89 12.23 -15.87
N HIS A 265 15.59 10.97 -16.07
CA HIS A 265 15.01 10.45 -17.29
C HIS A 265 13.85 9.49 -16.97
N SER A 266 12.74 9.64 -17.70
CA SER A 266 11.58 8.77 -17.54
C SER A 266 11.82 7.46 -18.29
N MET A 267 11.59 6.33 -17.62
CA MET A 267 11.71 4.98 -18.19
C MET A 267 10.46 4.17 -17.84
N ALA A 268 10.03 3.30 -18.75
CA ALA A 268 8.92 2.39 -18.59
C ALA A 268 9.39 0.94 -18.45
N ILE A 269 8.53 0.09 -17.89
CA ILE A 269 8.69 -1.36 -17.97
C ILE A 269 8.48 -1.79 -19.42
N GLY A 270 9.33 -2.71 -19.89
CA GLY A 270 9.37 -3.16 -21.28
C GLY A 270 10.30 -2.33 -22.18
N ASP A 271 10.86 -1.23 -21.69
CA ASP A 271 11.88 -0.49 -22.44
C ASP A 271 13.11 -1.37 -22.68
N VAL A 272 13.64 -1.30 -23.90
CA VAL A 272 14.84 -2.05 -24.31
C VAL A 272 16.06 -1.15 -24.14
N LEU A 273 17.01 -1.62 -23.34
CA LEU A 273 18.28 -0.95 -23.09
C LEU A 273 19.36 -1.63 -23.91
N GLU A 274 20.17 -0.83 -24.59
CA GLU A 274 21.32 -1.34 -25.32
C GLU A 274 22.54 -1.29 -24.40
N TYR A 275 23.26 -2.40 -24.34
CA TYR A 275 24.40 -2.56 -23.45
C TYR A 275 25.59 -1.72 -23.94
N VAL A 276 26.30 -1.07 -23.01
CA VAL A 276 27.61 -0.47 -23.32
C VAL A 276 28.73 -1.38 -22.83
N THR A 277 29.39 -2.09 -23.76
CA THR A 277 30.61 -2.84 -23.47
C THR A 277 31.83 -1.93 -23.39
N PRO A 278 32.90 -2.34 -22.67
CA PRO A 278 34.19 -1.65 -22.73
C PRO A 278 34.77 -1.54 -24.15
N THR A 279 34.37 -2.41 -25.07
CA THR A 279 34.76 -2.41 -26.49
C THR A 279 33.81 -1.64 -27.40
N SER A 280 32.70 -1.11 -26.86
CA SER A 280 31.70 -0.43 -27.66
C SER A 280 32.19 0.96 -28.06
N THR A 281 31.93 1.35 -29.32
CA THR A 281 32.17 2.71 -29.81
C THR A 281 31.18 3.73 -29.22
N LYS A 282 30.19 3.26 -28.46
CA LYS A 282 29.15 4.06 -27.81
C LYS A 282 29.61 4.34 -26.39
N ALA A 283 30.01 5.58 -26.11
CA ALA A 283 30.51 5.98 -24.81
C ALA A 283 29.34 6.20 -23.82
N LEU A 284 29.49 5.71 -22.59
CA LEU A 284 28.67 6.15 -21.46
C LEU A 284 29.04 7.61 -21.14
N CYS A 285 28.28 8.56 -21.68
CA CYS A 285 28.58 9.99 -21.67
C CYS A 285 29.85 10.27 -22.52
N THR A 286 29.78 11.18 -23.51
CA THR A 286 30.79 11.46 -24.55
C THR A 286 32.07 12.13 -24.04
N GLY A 287 32.68 11.56 -23.00
CA GLY A 287 33.98 11.96 -22.48
C GLY A 287 34.26 11.20 -21.20
N LEU A 288 35.17 10.20 -21.31
CA LEU A 288 35.84 9.35 -20.31
C LEU A 288 35.10 9.14 -18.97
N THR A 289 35.07 7.91 -18.48
CA THR A 289 34.98 7.42 -17.08
C THR A 289 34.81 8.47 -15.95
N ASN A 290 35.56 9.58 -15.98
CA ASN A 290 35.35 10.80 -15.20
C ASN A 290 33.91 11.31 -15.12
N LYS A 291 33.13 11.44 -16.22
CA LYS A 291 31.77 12.03 -16.13
C LYS A 291 30.78 11.14 -15.41
N ILE A 292 30.78 9.84 -15.73
CA ILE A 292 29.98 8.85 -15.01
C ILE A 292 30.46 8.72 -13.55
N ARG A 293 31.77 8.81 -13.30
CA ARG A 293 32.33 8.90 -11.94
C ARG A 293 31.78 10.12 -11.21
N ASP A 294 31.78 11.30 -11.82
CA ASP A 294 31.33 12.54 -11.18
C ASP A 294 29.81 12.48 -10.90
N ALA A 295 29.02 11.90 -11.82
CA ALA A 295 27.60 11.63 -11.62
C ALA A 295 27.37 10.67 -10.44
N LEU A 296 28.08 9.54 -10.40
CA LEU A 296 28.03 8.59 -9.28
C LEU A 296 28.50 9.23 -7.97
N PHE A 297 29.54 10.08 -8.03
CA PHE A 297 30.09 10.83 -6.91
C PHE A 297 29.04 11.75 -6.30
N ALA A 298 28.28 12.46 -7.14
CA ALA A 298 27.22 13.36 -6.73
C ALA A 298 26.00 12.63 -6.13
N GLN A 299 25.75 11.39 -6.54
CA GLN A 299 24.61 10.59 -6.06
C GLN A 299 24.94 9.66 -4.88
N ARG A 300 26.12 9.77 -4.27
CA ARG A 300 26.43 8.99 -3.06
C ARG A 300 25.53 9.39 -1.90
N ASP A 301 25.20 8.40 -1.09
CA ASP A 301 24.25 8.47 0.02
C ASP A 301 22.81 8.86 -0.39
N GLN A 302 22.56 9.03 -1.70
CA GLN A 302 21.22 9.28 -2.24
C GLN A 302 20.51 7.96 -2.53
N THR A 303 19.19 7.96 -2.34
CA THR A 303 18.34 6.83 -2.74
C THR A 303 17.82 7.08 -4.15
N LEU A 304 18.21 6.22 -5.07
CA LEU A 304 17.91 6.31 -6.49
C LEU A 304 16.96 5.20 -6.91
N THR A 305 16.23 5.44 -7.99
CA THR A 305 15.55 4.38 -8.73
C THR A 305 16.53 3.82 -9.76
N ILE A 306 16.76 2.51 -9.72
CA ILE A 306 17.61 1.80 -10.67
C ILE A 306 16.73 0.84 -11.50
N PRO A 307 16.81 0.88 -12.83
CA PRO A 307 16.19 -0.13 -13.69
C PRO A 307 16.75 -1.51 -13.39
N VAL A 308 15.86 -2.48 -13.24
CA VAL A 308 16.20 -3.88 -13.17
C VAL A 308 15.93 -4.52 -14.52
N TYR A 309 16.93 -5.19 -15.08
CA TYR A 309 16.83 -5.80 -16.39
C TYR A 309 16.84 -7.33 -16.35
N LYS A 310 16.30 -7.92 -17.43
CA LYS A 310 16.53 -9.33 -17.80
C LYS A 310 17.09 -9.40 -19.23
N ASP A 311 17.72 -10.52 -19.55
CA ASP A 311 18.17 -10.81 -20.92
C ASP A 311 16.99 -10.98 -21.88
N ILE A 312 17.13 -10.49 -23.11
CA ILE A 312 16.20 -10.75 -24.21
C ILE A 312 16.66 -12.02 -24.94
N PRO A 313 15.88 -13.12 -24.93
CA PRO A 313 16.33 -14.42 -25.47
C PRO A 313 16.71 -14.42 -26.96
N SER A 314 16.20 -13.48 -27.75
CA SER A 314 16.36 -13.40 -29.21
C SER A 314 17.33 -12.30 -29.68
N ALA A 315 17.92 -11.51 -28.78
CA ALA A 315 18.90 -10.52 -29.16
C ALA A 315 20.24 -11.21 -29.50
N THR A 316 20.92 -10.78 -30.56
CA THR A 316 22.31 -11.18 -30.86
C THR A 316 23.14 -11.02 -29.58
N ALA A 317 23.66 -12.15 -29.08
CA ALA A 317 24.13 -12.34 -27.71
C ALA A 317 24.73 -11.09 -27.06
N GLY A 318 24.00 -10.49 -26.11
CA GLY A 318 24.54 -9.47 -25.20
C GLY A 318 24.47 -8.01 -25.63
N SER A 319 23.70 -7.68 -26.68
CA SER A 319 23.60 -6.29 -27.16
C SER A 319 22.46 -5.49 -26.51
N ALA A 320 21.41 -6.16 -26.03
CA ALA A 320 20.21 -5.52 -25.50
C ALA A 320 19.58 -6.30 -24.33
N VAL A 321 18.99 -5.57 -23.40
CA VAL A 321 18.31 -6.08 -22.21
C VAL A 321 16.98 -5.36 -22.04
N GLU A 322 15.99 -6.01 -21.42
CA GLU A 322 14.65 -5.44 -21.21
C GLU A 322 14.50 -5.00 -19.74
N VAL A 323 13.96 -3.80 -19.52
CA VAL A 323 13.56 -3.33 -18.18
C VAL A 323 12.35 -4.11 -17.72
N VAL A 324 12.47 -4.85 -16.63
CA VAL A 324 11.38 -5.67 -16.07
C VAL A 324 10.73 -5.08 -14.84
N SER A 325 11.45 -4.23 -14.11
CA SER A 325 11.01 -3.60 -12.87
C SER A 325 11.97 -2.49 -12.51
N PHE A 326 11.62 -1.71 -11.51
CA PHE A 326 12.50 -0.75 -10.87
C PHE A 326 12.79 -1.18 -9.42
N ALA A 327 13.98 -0.86 -8.93
CA ALA A 327 14.38 -1.07 -7.55
C ALA A 327 14.85 0.24 -6.92
N ARG A 328 14.60 0.42 -5.62
CA ARG A 328 15.16 1.53 -4.85
C ARG A 328 16.48 1.10 -4.23
N PHE A 329 17.52 1.90 -4.50
CA PHE A 329 18.87 1.61 -4.10
C PHE A 329 19.55 2.86 -3.56
N THR A 330 20.01 2.79 -2.31
CA THR A 330 20.84 3.83 -1.71
C THR A 330 22.30 3.54 -2.06
N LEU A 331 22.92 4.41 -2.87
CA LEU A 331 24.30 4.24 -3.32
C LEU A 331 25.26 4.63 -2.20
N SER A 332 25.85 3.66 -1.50
CA SER A 332 26.81 3.93 -0.41
C SER A 332 28.23 4.12 -0.92
N ALA A 333 28.65 3.36 -1.92
CA ALA A 333 29.99 3.47 -2.52
C ALA A 333 30.01 2.92 -3.95
N PHE A 334 31.04 3.29 -4.70
CA PHE A 334 31.32 2.70 -6.00
C PHE A 334 32.83 2.58 -6.21
N ALA A 335 33.24 1.65 -7.06
CA ALA A 335 34.63 1.48 -7.45
C ALA A 335 34.75 1.50 -8.97
N MET A 336 35.75 2.21 -9.47
CA MET A 336 36.09 2.29 -10.89
C MET A 336 37.60 2.38 -11.06
N ASN A 337 38.16 1.71 -12.07
CA ASN A 337 39.61 1.67 -12.32
C ASN A 337 40.41 1.32 -11.04
N ASN A 338 39.96 0.29 -10.31
CA ASN A 338 40.50 -0.17 -9.04
C ASN A 338 40.53 0.89 -7.92
N THR A 339 39.85 2.03 -8.10
CA THR A 339 39.77 3.13 -7.16
C THR A 339 38.40 3.13 -6.48
N LEU A 340 38.39 3.18 -5.15
CA LEU A 340 37.19 3.18 -4.34
C LEU A 340 36.74 4.61 -4.00
N TYR A 341 35.48 4.92 -4.26
CA TYR A 341 34.82 6.17 -3.90
C TYR A 341 33.72 5.89 -2.88
N LYS A 342 33.89 6.42 -1.66
CA LYS A 342 33.00 6.15 -0.51
C LYS A 342 32.05 7.32 -0.25
N GLY A 343 30.81 7.01 0.08
CA GLY A 343 29.87 7.94 0.71
C GLY A 343 30.11 8.01 2.22
N THR A 344 29.40 8.92 2.87
CA THR A 344 29.41 9.08 4.33
C THR A 344 28.71 7.92 5.05
N THR A 345 27.76 7.26 4.39
CA THR A 345 27.04 6.08 4.93
C THR A 345 27.76 4.76 4.71
N TYR A 346 28.94 4.77 4.07
CA TYR A 346 29.67 3.56 3.75
C TYR A 346 30.38 2.97 4.99
N VAL A 347 30.01 1.75 5.35
CA VAL A 347 30.70 0.95 6.38
C VAL A 347 31.19 -0.35 5.74
N ALA A 348 32.50 -0.62 5.82
CA ALA A 348 33.10 -1.77 5.14
C ALA A 348 32.55 -3.14 5.61
N SER A 349 32.17 -3.26 6.88
CA SER A 349 31.60 -4.49 7.45
C SER A 349 30.26 -4.86 6.83
N ASP A 350 29.48 -3.88 6.36
CA ASP A 350 28.19 -4.11 5.69
C ASP A 350 28.38 -4.78 4.31
N TYR A 351 29.61 -4.75 3.78
CA TYR A 351 30.00 -5.26 2.47
C TYR A 351 31.23 -6.18 2.57
N ALA A 352 31.26 -7.08 3.56
CA ALA A 352 32.44 -7.89 3.88
C ALA A 352 33.01 -8.73 2.70
N SER A 353 32.17 -9.12 1.73
CA SER A 353 32.58 -9.87 0.53
C SER A 353 32.99 -8.98 -0.65
N TRP A 354 32.89 -7.66 -0.51
CA TRP A 354 33.17 -6.72 -1.59
C TRP A 354 34.67 -6.46 -1.73
N LYS A 355 35.19 -6.62 -2.95
CA LYS A 355 36.60 -6.40 -3.31
C LYS A 355 36.73 -5.23 -4.30
N PRO A 356 36.56 -3.98 -3.85
CA PRO A 356 36.54 -2.81 -4.73
C PRO A 356 37.85 -2.58 -5.49
N ASN A 357 38.98 -3.02 -4.94
CA ASN A 357 40.30 -2.95 -5.57
C ASN A 357 40.48 -3.90 -6.78
N THR A 358 39.55 -4.85 -6.97
CA THR A 358 39.54 -5.73 -8.15
C THR A 358 38.60 -5.23 -9.25
N CYS A 359 37.98 -4.06 -9.03
CA CYS A 359 36.98 -3.53 -9.93
C CYS A 359 37.60 -2.68 -11.05
N ILE A 360 37.76 -3.29 -12.23
CA ILE A 360 38.35 -2.60 -13.39
C ILE A 360 37.36 -1.61 -14.01
N ASN A 361 36.10 -2.01 -14.19
CA ASN A 361 35.06 -1.17 -14.83
C ASN A 361 34.25 -0.39 -13.80
N LEU A 362 33.02 -0.84 -13.49
CA LEU A 362 32.15 -0.23 -12.50
C LEU A 362 31.61 -1.28 -11.55
N CYS A 363 31.81 -1.05 -10.26
CA CYS A 363 31.19 -1.81 -9.18
C CYS A 363 30.46 -0.83 -8.29
N ILE A 364 29.29 -1.22 -7.80
CA ILE A 364 28.53 -0.40 -6.86
C ILE A 364 28.26 -1.21 -5.59
N ALA A 365 28.21 -0.51 -4.47
CA ALA A 365 27.82 -1.05 -3.18
C ALA A 365 26.78 -0.11 -2.56
N GLY A 366 25.73 -0.70 -2.01
CA GLY A 366 24.62 0.06 -1.49
C GLY A 366 23.56 -0.83 -0.87
N LYS A 367 22.43 -0.21 -0.56
CA LYS A 367 21.35 -0.87 0.15
C LYS A 367 20.06 -0.84 -0.66
N PHE A 368 19.48 -2.00 -0.89
CA PHE A 368 18.12 -2.11 -1.39
C PHE A 368 17.12 -1.76 -0.29
N SER A 369 16.18 -0.92 -0.65
CA SER A 369 15.04 -0.56 0.18
C SER A 369 13.75 -0.74 -0.59
N SER A 370 12.66 -0.90 0.14
CA SER A 370 11.30 -0.83 -0.41
C SER A 370 10.77 0.58 -0.25
N GLN A 371 9.98 1.01 -1.22
CA GLN A 371 9.30 2.30 -1.20
C GLN A 371 7.90 2.16 -1.75
N LEU A 372 6.98 2.93 -1.16
CA LEU A 372 5.66 3.13 -1.71
C LEU A 372 5.65 4.33 -2.65
N SER A 373 5.20 4.12 -3.87
CA SER A 373 4.91 5.17 -4.83
C SER A 373 3.48 5.68 -4.62
N VAL A 374 3.34 7.00 -4.61
CA VAL A 374 2.05 7.68 -4.47
C VAL A 374 1.52 7.94 -5.87
N GLY A 375 0.39 7.33 -6.22
CA GLY A 375 -0.25 7.50 -7.55
C GLY A 375 0.27 6.58 -8.65
N GLY A 376 1.15 5.64 -8.34
CA GLY A 376 1.56 4.58 -9.26
C GLY A 376 0.42 3.63 -9.63
N GLN A 377 0.55 2.92 -10.75
CA GLN A 377 -0.35 1.83 -11.13
C GLN A 377 0.21 0.50 -10.62
N LEU A 378 -0.68 -0.34 -10.09
CA LEU A 378 -0.32 -1.67 -9.58
C LEU A 378 -0.43 -2.71 -10.69
N ASP A 379 0.52 -3.62 -10.74
CA ASP A 379 0.42 -4.79 -11.59
C ASP A 379 -0.64 -5.78 -11.05
N SER A 380 -1.79 -5.82 -11.69
CA SER A 380 -2.83 -6.81 -11.40
C SER A 380 -2.60 -8.16 -12.09
N THR A 381 -1.69 -8.22 -13.07
CA THR A 381 -1.44 -9.41 -13.90
C THR A 381 -0.38 -10.34 -13.31
N GLY A 382 0.43 -9.85 -12.38
CA GLY A 382 1.54 -10.60 -11.76
C GLY A 382 2.71 -10.86 -12.71
N THR A 383 2.80 -10.11 -13.81
CA THR A 383 3.87 -10.20 -14.82
C THR A 383 5.10 -9.38 -14.43
N VAL A 384 4.93 -8.35 -13.62
CA VAL A 384 6.00 -7.47 -13.15
C VAL A 384 6.56 -7.99 -11.82
N PRO A 385 7.86 -8.33 -11.77
CA PRO A 385 8.52 -8.72 -10.53
C PRO A 385 8.41 -7.62 -9.46
N ASN A 386 7.93 -7.96 -8.26
CA ASN A 386 7.91 -7.01 -7.15
C ASN A 386 9.30 -6.93 -6.49
N LEU A 387 10.10 -5.93 -6.90
CA LEU A 387 11.49 -5.73 -6.45
C LEU A 387 11.65 -4.52 -5.52
N GLY A 388 10.59 -4.11 -4.82
CA GLY A 388 10.66 -3.12 -3.74
C GLY A 388 10.08 -1.76 -4.09
N LEU A 389 9.92 -1.42 -5.37
CA LEU A 389 9.07 -0.30 -5.75
C LEU A 389 7.61 -0.77 -5.84
N GLN A 390 6.79 -0.30 -4.89
CA GLN A 390 5.45 -0.83 -4.68
C GLN A 390 4.39 0.25 -4.71
N VAL A 391 3.18 -0.13 -5.13
CA VAL A 391 1.98 0.70 -5.01
C VAL A 391 1.11 0.12 -3.91
N LEU A 392 0.42 1.00 -3.19
CA LEU A 392 -0.55 0.64 -2.17
C LEU A 392 -1.89 1.30 -2.52
N ARG A 393 -2.98 0.52 -2.49
CA ARG A 393 -4.32 1.03 -2.79
C ARG A 393 -5.36 0.47 -1.84
N LEU A 394 -6.20 1.35 -1.34
CA LEU A 394 -7.38 0.99 -0.56
C LEU A 394 -8.48 0.46 -1.48
N VAL A 395 -9.19 -0.56 -1.01
CA VAL A 395 -10.37 -1.15 -1.66
C VAL A 395 -11.49 -1.17 -0.65
N PRO A 396 -12.66 -0.61 -0.99
CA PRO A 396 -13.84 -0.71 -0.15
C PRO A 396 -14.35 -2.16 -0.04
#